data_AF-E6K6W2-F1
#
_entry.id   AF-E6K6W2-F1
#
_cell.length_a   1.000
_cell.length_b   1.000
_cell.length_c   1.000
_cell.angle_alpha   90.00
_cell.angle_beta   90.00
_cell.angle_gamma   90.00
#
_symmetry.space_group_name_H-M   'P 1'
#
loop_
_entity.id
_entity.type
_entity.pdbx_description
1 polymer ?
#
loop_
_entity_poly.entity_id
_entity_poly.type
_entity_poly.pdbx_seq_one_letter_code
_entity_poly.pdbx_strand_id
1 'polypeptide(L)'
;MGKQLDSKQRQEIAKLLQEGKNFREIAEVLKVDRTTILREINRNVGDNGVYDPELAETKRRRRKKLQSVSPGAVAQLPPNVREEVEKVLAFETPTVKRRQLIVDKYINEYGPIIEKKLISPMAAMRVLANEFYMSVSTVYYLLKREGIYRDRTNPVCMPSPKG
;
A
#
# COMPACT_ATOMS: atom_id res chain seq x y z
N MET A 1 -8.72 13.01 17.96
CA MET A 1 -9.58 12.23 17.05
C MET A 1 -9.93 13.12 15.86
N GLY A 2 -9.63 12.69 14.63
CA GLY A 2 -9.98 13.48 13.43
C GLY A 2 -11.45 13.30 13.06
N LYS A 3 -12.15 14.40 12.76
CA LYS A 3 -13.54 14.38 12.30
C LYS A 3 -13.61 13.63 10.96
N GLN A 4 -14.44 12.58 10.87
CA GLN A 4 -14.64 11.86 9.63
C GLN A 4 -15.59 12.66 8.72
N LEU A 5 -15.26 12.74 7.43
CA LEU A 5 -16.18 13.30 6.44
C LEU A 5 -17.39 12.38 6.27
N ASP A 6 -18.57 12.97 6.29
CA ASP A 6 -19.82 12.26 6.02
C ASP A 6 -20.11 12.17 4.51
N SER A 7 -21.17 11.45 4.14
CA SER A 7 -21.54 11.26 2.73
C SER A 7 -21.85 12.59 2.03
N LYS A 8 -22.52 13.52 2.70
CA LYS A 8 -22.88 14.83 2.13
C LYS A 8 -21.64 15.65 1.84
N GLN A 9 -20.70 15.67 2.78
CA GLN A 9 -19.42 16.35 2.60
C GLN A 9 -18.62 15.74 1.44
N ARG A 10 -18.64 14.42 1.26
CA ARG A 10 -17.95 13.77 0.13
C ARG A 10 -18.56 14.12 -1.22
N GLN A 11 -19.88 14.14 -1.31
CA GLN A 11 -20.59 14.57 -2.52
C GLN A 11 -20.27 16.04 -2.84
N GLU A 12 -20.23 16.89 -1.82
CA GLU A 12 -19.86 18.31 -2.00
C GLU A 12 -18.40 18.49 -2.45
N ILE A 13 -17.45 17.69 -1.94
CA ILE A 13 -16.07 17.68 -2.46
C ILE A 13 -16.05 17.36 -3.96
N ALA A 14 -16.80 16.35 -4.40
CA ALA A 14 -16.85 15.97 -5.80
C ALA A 14 -17.40 17.11 -6.68
N LYS A 15 -18.47 17.77 -6.23
CA LYS A 15 -19.06 18.94 -6.91
C LYS A 15 -18.06 20.09 -7.02
N LEU A 16 -17.42 20.47 -5.91
CA LEU A 16 -16.45 21.58 -5.89
C LEU A 16 -15.22 21.29 -6.77
N LEU A 17 -14.77 20.03 -6.84
CA LEU A 17 -13.70 19.63 -7.77
C LEU A 17 -14.13 19.78 -9.23
N GLN A 18 -15.37 19.43 -9.58
CA GLN A 18 -15.92 19.65 -10.92
C GLN A 18 -16.02 21.14 -11.27
N GLU A 19 -16.29 21.99 -10.29
CA GLU A 19 -16.26 23.46 -10.42
C GLU A 19 -14.84 24.04 -10.51
N GLY A 20 -13.79 23.21 -10.44
CA GLY A 20 -12.40 23.62 -10.55
C GLY A 20 -11.80 24.20 -9.25
N LYS A 21 -12.47 24.02 -8.11
CA LYS A 21 -11.96 24.47 -6.82
C LYS A 21 -10.73 23.69 -6.38
N ASN A 22 -9.75 24.38 -5.81
CA ASN A 22 -8.57 23.76 -5.25
C ASN A 22 -8.82 23.27 -3.80
N PHE A 23 -7.91 22.44 -3.26
CA PHE A 23 -8.09 21.82 -1.94
C PHE A 23 -8.20 22.81 -0.79
N ARG A 24 -7.62 24.02 -0.91
CA ARG A 24 -7.73 25.06 0.11
C ARG A 24 -9.13 25.68 0.10
N GLU A 25 -9.65 26.01 -1.08
CA GLU A 25 -11.00 26.55 -1.23
C GLU A 25 -12.05 25.55 -0.73
N ILE A 26 -11.90 24.26 -1.08
CA ILE A 26 -12.79 23.19 -0.60
C ILE A 26 -12.75 23.08 0.92
N ALA A 27 -11.57 23.17 1.52
CA ALA A 27 -11.38 23.12 2.96
C ALA A 27 -12.06 24.31 3.67
N GLU A 28 -11.95 25.51 3.10
CA GLU A 28 -12.61 26.73 3.59
C GLU A 28 -14.15 26.61 3.50
N VAL A 29 -14.69 26.15 2.37
CA VAL A 29 -16.14 25.94 2.16
C VAL A 29 -16.71 24.93 3.16
N LEU A 30 -16.03 23.79 3.32
CA LEU A 30 -16.49 22.70 4.18
C LEU A 30 -16.12 22.89 5.65
N LYS A 31 -15.38 23.95 6.00
CA LYS A 31 -14.86 24.25 7.34
C LYS A 31 -14.11 23.05 7.94
N VAL A 32 -13.24 22.44 7.13
CA VAL A 32 -12.36 21.33 7.53
C VAL A 32 -10.91 21.66 7.22
N ASP A 33 -9.97 20.94 7.83
CA ASP A 33 -8.56 21.16 7.56
C ASP A 33 -8.17 20.73 6.13
N ARG A 34 -7.29 21.49 5.47
CA ARG A 34 -6.79 21.18 4.12
C ARG A 34 -6.20 19.77 4.01
N THR A 35 -5.49 19.32 5.03
CA THR A 35 -4.92 17.96 5.03
C THR A 35 -5.99 16.88 5.11
N THR A 36 -7.18 17.19 5.65
CA THR A 36 -8.33 16.29 5.65
C THR A 36 -8.84 16.09 4.22
N ILE A 37 -9.01 17.16 3.46
CA ILE A 37 -9.40 17.11 2.03
C ILE A 37 -8.36 16.33 1.21
N LEU A 38 -7.08 16.66 1.37
CA LEU A 38 -5.99 15.97 0.66
C LEU A 38 -5.98 14.47 0.96
N ARG A 39 -6.10 14.08 2.24
CA ARG A 39 -6.12 12.67 2.65
C ARG A 39 -7.35 11.94 2.13
N GLU A 40 -8.51 12.59 2.12
CA GLU A 40 -9.73 12.02 1.58
C GLU A 40 -9.60 11.73 0.08
N ILE A 41 -9.17 12.72 -0.69
CA ILE A 41 -9.00 12.59 -2.13
C ILE A 41 -7.97 11.51 -2.46
N ASN A 42 -6.75 11.59 -1.89
CA ASN A 42 -5.69 10.65 -2.19
C ASN A 42 -6.03 9.18 -1.87
N ARG A 43 -6.93 8.93 -0.90
CA ARG A 43 -7.34 7.57 -0.52
C ARG A 43 -8.46 7.02 -1.39
N ASN A 44 -9.23 7.89 -2.03
CA ASN A 44 -10.49 7.55 -2.69
C ASN A 44 -10.55 8.02 -4.15
N VAL A 45 -9.39 8.24 -4.77
CA VAL A 45 -9.26 8.34 -6.22
C VAL A 45 -9.35 6.95 -6.86
N GLY A 46 -10.06 6.86 -7.98
CA GLY A 46 -10.15 5.66 -8.84
C GLY A 46 -8.97 5.53 -9.80
N ASP A 47 -8.92 4.43 -10.56
CA ASP A 47 -7.80 4.13 -11.47
C ASP A 47 -7.65 5.17 -12.61
N ASN A 48 -8.72 5.92 -12.90
CA ASN A 48 -8.74 7.05 -13.84
C ASN A 48 -8.19 8.36 -13.25
N GLY A 49 -7.72 8.37 -12.00
CA GLY A 49 -7.21 9.57 -11.34
C GLY A 49 -8.30 10.51 -10.81
N VAL A 50 -9.58 10.15 -10.93
CA VAL A 50 -10.72 10.98 -10.51
C VAL A 50 -11.17 10.58 -9.11
N TYR A 51 -11.46 11.57 -8.28
CA TYR A 51 -12.06 11.36 -6.96
C TYR A 51 -13.50 10.84 -7.10
N ASP A 52 -13.82 9.75 -6.41
CA ASP A 52 -15.14 9.14 -6.42
C ASP A 52 -15.72 9.04 -4.99
N PRO A 53 -16.81 9.77 -4.68
CA PRO A 53 -17.43 9.75 -3.35
C PRO A 53 -18.10 8.40 -3.02
N GLU A 54 -18.59 7.65 -4.01
CA GLU A 54 -19.19 6.33 -3.81
C GLU A 54 -18.12 5.27 -3.53
N LEU A 55 -16.98 5.37 -4.22
CA LEU A 55 -15.80 4.56 -3.90
C LEU A 55 -15.31 4.84 -2.47
N ALA A 56 -15.32 6.10 -2.04
CA ALA A 56 -14.95 6.49 -0.69
C ALA A 56 -15.84 5.85 0.37
N GLU A 57 -17.17 5.88 0.16
CA GLU A 57 -18.13 5.27 1.08
C GLU A 57 -18.05 3.74 1.07
N THR A 58 -17.88 3.13 -0.10
CA THR A 58 -17.66 1.68 -0.24
C THR A 58 -16.41 1.23 0.53
N LYS A 59 -15.29 1.95 0.36
CA LYS A 59 -14.04 1.69 1.11
C LYS A 59 -14.24 1.88 2.62
N ARG A 60 -15.00 2.89 3.06
CA ARG A 60 -15.32 3.11 4.48
C ARG A 60 -16.14 1.95 5.05
N ARG A 61 -17.21 1.52 4.37
CA ARG A 61 -18.04 0.38 4.77
C ARG A 61 -17.22 -0.90 4.84
N ARG A 62 -16.37 -1.14 3.85
CA ARG A 62 -15.44 -2.28 3.84
C ARG A 62 -14.49 -2.25 5.04
N ARG A 63 -13.87 -1.10 5.37
CA ARG A 63 -13.02 -0.96 6.57
C ARG A 63 -13.78 -1.18 7.88
N LYS A 64 -15.05 -0.77 7.95
CA LYS A 64 -15.90 -1.02 9.13
C LYS A 64 -16.28 -2.50 9.25
N LYS A 65 -16.57 -3.16 8.12
CA LYS A 65 -16.88 -4.60 8.06
C LYS A 65 -15.67 -5.48 8.35
N LEU A 66 -14.49 -5.07 7.85
CA LEU A 66 -13.20 -5.73 8.05
C LEU A 66 -12.47 -5.16 9.27
N GLN A 67 -13.18 -4.63 10.26
CA GLN A 67 -12.55 -4.36 11.55
C GLN A 67 -11.87 -5.64 12.02
N SER A 68 -10.64 -5.51 12.52
CA SER A 68 -9.77 -6.63 12.85
C SER A 68 -10.53 -7.67 13.63
N VAL A 69 -10.60 -8.90 13.09
CA VAL A 69 -11.12 -10.05 13.83
C VAL A 69 -10.33 -10.10 15.13
N SER A 70 -11.02 -10.04 16.28
CA SER A 70 -10.34 -10.03 17.56
C SER A 70 -9.60 -11.37 17.74
N PRO A 71 -8.47 -11.41 18.46
CA PRO A 71 -7.77 -12.67 18.75
C PRO A 71 -8.71 -13.74 19.36
N GLY A 72 -9.69 -13.30 20.18
CA GLY A 72 -10.70 -14.17 20.77
C GLY A 72 -11.71 -14.73 19.76
N ALA A 73 -12.03 -14.01 18.68
CA ALA A 73 -12.88 -14.52 17.61
C ALA A 73 -12.13 -15.52 16.71
N VAL A 74 -10.83 -15.32 16.46
CA VAL A 74 -9.99 -16.29 15.73
C VAL A 74 -9.83 -17.60 16.52
N ALA A 75 -9.68 -17.51 17.84
CA ALA A 75 -9.53 -18.68 18.71
C ALA A 75 -10.76 -19.60 18.74
N GLN A 76 -11.95 -19.09 18.38
CA GLN A 76 -13.22 -19.83 18.35
C GLN A 76 -13.52 -20.47 16.98
N LEU A 77 -12.67 -20.25 15.97
CA LEU A 77 -12.86 -20.84 14.64
C LEU A 77 -12.54 -22.35 14.64
N PRO A 78 -13.19 -23.13 13.77
CA PRO A 78 -12.83 -24.52 13.52
C PRO A 78 -11.34 -24.66 13.18
N PRO A 79 -10.63 -25.73 13.60
CA PRO A 79 -9.18 -25.84 13.45
C PRO A 79 -8.66 -25.63 12.02
N ASN A 80 -9.34 -26.18 11.02
CA ASN A 80 -9.00 -26.03 9.60
C ASN A 80 -9.17 -24.57 9.12
N VAL A 81 -10.24 -23.89 9.55
CA VAL A 81 -10.50 -22.48 9.22
C VAL A 81 -9.53 -21.57 9.96
N ARG A 82 -9.22 -21.87 11.22
CA ARG A 82 -8.24 -21.15 12.02
C ARG A 82 -6.84 -21.25 11.40
N GLU A 83 -6.43 -22.43 10.94
CA GLU A 83 -5.14 -22.63 10.30
C GLU A 83 -5.05 -21.89 8.96
N GLU A 84 -6.13 -21.88 8.15
CA GLU A 84 -6.20 -21.06 6.94
C GLU A 84 -6.20 -19.56 7.24
N VAL A 85 -6.95 -19.11 8.25
CA VAL A 85 -6.97 -17.71 8.68
C VAL A 85 -5.62 -17.31 9.27
N GLU A 86 -4.93 -18.16 10.02
CA GLU A 86 -3.57 -17.92 10.52
C GLU A 86 -2.55 -17.91 9.37
N LYS A 87 -2.70 -18.74 8.34
CA LYS A 87 -1.88 -18.68 7.11
C LYS A 87 -2.11 -17.37 6.35
N VAL A 88 -3.38 -16.99 6.13
CA VAL A 88 -3.76 -15.74 5.46
C VAL A 88 -3.36 -14.53 6.29
N LEU A 89 -3.53 -14.54 7.62
CA LEU A 89 -3.07 -13.47 8.51
C LEU A 89 -1.54 -13.44 8.57
N ALA A 90 -0.84 -14.57 8.58
CA ALA A 90 0.61 -14.59 8.41
C ALA A 90 1.03 -14.05 7.02
N PHE A 91 0.13 -14.03 6.05
CA PHE A 91 0.28 -13.46 4.71
C PHE A 91 -0.18 -11.98 4.58
N GLU A 92 -1.15 -11.53 5.39
CA GLU A 92 -1.80 -10.21 5.36
C GLU A 92 -1.44 -9.27 6.53
N THR A 93 -1.06 -9.80 7.70
CA THR A 93 -0.35 -9.09 8.80
C THR A 93 1.21 -9.14 8.80
N PRO A 94 1.95 -9.33 7.68
CA PRO A 94 3.42 -9.42 7.64
C PRO A 94 4.07 -8.31 6.83
N THR A 95 3.66 -7.03 6.90
CA THR A 95 4.28 -6.03 6.01
C THR A 95 5.81 -5.97 6.18
N VAL A 96 6.32 -6.14 7.41
CA VAL A 96 7.77 -6.21 7.70
C VAL A 96 8.39 -7.54 7.26
N LYS A 97 7.76 -8.69 7.56
CA LYS A 97 8.29 -10.01 7.16
C LYS A 97 8.28 -10.20 5.64
N ARG A 98 7.22 -9.81 4.95
CA ARG A 98 7.13 -9.82 3.47
C ARG A 98 8.16 -8.88 2.84
N ARG A 99 8.40 -7.70 3.43
CA ARG A 99 9.48 -6.80 2.99
C ARG A 99 10.84 -7.47 3.10
N GLN A 100 11.13 -8.09 4.25
CA GLN A 100 12.41 -8.75 4.47
C GLN A 100 12.61 -9.91 3.48
N LEU A 101 11.58 -10.74 3.25
CA LEU A 101 11.65 -11.82 2.25
C LEU A 101 11.95 -11.32 0.82
N ILE A 102 11.32 -10.21 0.42
CA ILE A 102 11.58 -9.60 -0.91
C ILE A 102 13.02 -9.08 -0.99
N VAL A 103 13.49 -8.42 0.07
CA VAL A 103 14.88 -7.91 0.16
C VAL A 103 15.87 -9.08 0.11
N ASP A 104 15.67 -10.10 0.93
CA ASP A 104 16.56 -11.26 1.04
C ASP A 104 16.62 -12.02 -0.28
N LYS A 105 15.49 -12.26 -0.95
CA LYS A 105 15.50 -12.87 -2.29
C LYS A 105 16.21 -11.98 -3.30
N TYR A 106 15.93 -10.68 -3.32
CA TYR A 106 16.56 -9.78 -4.28
C TYR A 106 18.09 -9.78 -4.14
N ILE A 107 18.61 -9.76 -2.91
CA ILE A 107 20.04 -9.81 -2.63
C ILE A 107 20.62 -11.19 -2.91
N ASN A 108 20.07 -12.25 -2.31
CA ASN A 108 20.73 -13.56 -2.27
C ASN A 108 20.49 -14.38 -3.55
N GLU A 109 19.29 -14.31 -4.12
CA GLU A 109 18.91 -15.09 -5.30
C GLU A 109 19.25 -14.35 -6.60
N TYR A 110 18.88 -13.07 -6.67
CA TYR A 110 19.03 -12.27 -7.90
C TYR A 110 20.31 -11.43 -7.94
N GLY A 111 20.86 -11.04 -6.78
CA GLY A 111 22.05 -10.18 -6.71
C GLY A 111 23.24 -10.71 -7.50
N PRO A 112 23.73 -11.95 -7.23
CA PRO A 112 24.88 -12.51 -7.92
C PRO A 112 24.71 -12.62 -9.45
N ILE A 113 23.50 -12.88 -9.93
CA ILE A 113 23.22 -13.01 -11.36
C ILE A 113 22.99 -11.66 -12.05
N ILE A 114 22.51 -10.65 -11.32
CA ILE A 114 22.45 -9.25 -11.78
C ILE A 114 23.86 -8.68 -11.91
N GLU A 115 24.73 -8.91 -10.92
CA GLU A 115 26.13 -8.45 -10.93
C GLU A 115 26.93 -9.07 -12.09
N LYS A 116 26.69 -10.35 -12.37
CA LYS A 116 27.22 -11.05 -13.55
C LYS A 116 26.56 -10.62 -14.88
N LYS A 117 25.61 -9.68 -14.84
CA LYS A 117 24.86 -9.16 -16.00
C LYS A 117 24.10 -10.24 -16.79
N LEU A 118 23.75 -11.35 -16.14
CA LEU A 118 22.99 -12.44 -16.77
C LEU A 118 21.50 -12.08 -16.89
N ILE A 119 21.00 -11.27 -15.95
CA ILE A 119 19.64 -10.73 -15.99
C ILE A 119 19.65 -9.24 -15.66
N SER A 120 18.59 -8.54 -16.07
CA SER A 120 18.40 -7.15 -15.66
C SER A 120 17.77 -7.05 -14.26
N PRO A 121 18.04 -5.98 -13.50
CA PRO A 121 17.37 -5.69 -12.23
C PRO A 121 15.84 -5.67 -12.37
N MET A 122 15.36 -5.16 -13.50
CA MET A 122 13.93 -5.08 -13.81
C MET A 122 13.30 -6.46 -14.01
N ALA A 123 14.04 -7.41 -14.59
CA ALA A 123 13.57 -8.79 -14.72
C ALA A 123 13.38 -9.44 -13.35
N ALA A 124 14.36 -9.29 -12.45
CA ALA A 124 14.24 -9.77 -11.06
C ALA A 124 13.04 -9.13 -10.33
N MET A 125 12.85 -7.80 -10.44
CA MET A 125 11.71 -7.11 -9.83
C MET A 125 10.36 -7.59 -10.37
N ARG A 126 10.27 -7.95 -11.67
CA ARG A 126 9.04 -8.52 -12.26
C ARG A 126 8.73 -9.91 -11.71
N VAL A 127 9.75 -10.75 -11.53
CA VAL A 127 9.55 -12.09 -10.94
C VAL A 127 9.09 -11.95 -9.48
N LEU A 128 9.74 -11.11 -8.68
CA LEU A 128 9.33 -10.83 -7.30
C LEU A 128 7.92 -10.24 -7.23
N ALA A 129 7.56 -9.34 -8.13
CA ALA A 129 6.23 -8.76 -8.20
C ALA A 129 5.15 -9.84 -8.40
N ASN A 130 5.39 -10.79 -9.32
CA ASN A 130 4.50 -11.92 -9.56
C ASN A 130 4.43 -12.86 -8.34
N GLU A 131 5.58 -13.23 -7.78
CA GLU A 131 5.67 -14.16 -6.65
C GLU A 131 4.96 -13.64 -5.39
N PHE A 132 5.07 -12.33 -5.11
CA PHE A 132 4.47 -11.72 -3.93
C PHE A 132 3.14 -11.00 -4.20
N TYR A 133 2.55 -11.20 -5.38
CA TYR A 133 1.27 -10.63 -5.81
C TYR A 133 1.19 -9.11 -5.61
N MET A 134 2.18 -8.37 -6.11
CA MET A 134 2.24 -6.91 -6.01
C MET A 134 2.70 -6.25 -7.31
N SER A 135 2.54 -4.93 -7.43
CA SER A 135 3.04 -4.22 -8.61
C SER A 135 4.57 -4.14 -8.62
N VAL A 136 5.16 -4.14 -9.80
CA VAL A 136 6.61 -3.93 -9.99
C VAL A 136 7.07 -2.62 -9.35
N SER A 137 6.27 -1.57 -9.45
CA SER A 137 6.53 -0.28 -8.79
C SER A 137 6.61 -0.41 -7.28
N THR A 138 5.82 -1.28 -6.67
CA THR A 138 5.87 -1.54 -5.22
C THR A 138 7.18 -2.18 -4.82
N VAL A 139 7.64 -3.19 -5.58
CA VAL A 139 8.94 -3.83 -5.36
C VAL A 139 10.08 -2.82 -5.54
N TYR A 140 10.03 -2.02 -6.60
CA TYR A 140 11.01 -0.95 -6.87
C TYR A 140 11.15 0.02 -5.69
N TYR A 141 10.05 0.60 -5.23
CA TYR A 141 10.08 1.58 -4.13
C TYR A 141 10.45 0.94 -2.79
N LEU A 142 10.10 -0.33 -2.59
CA LEU A 142 10.52 -1.10 -1.42
C LEU A 142 12.04 -1.26 -1.40
N LEU A 143 12.64 -1.78 -2.47
CA LEU A 143 14.09 -1.98 -2.55
C LEU A 143 14.86 -0.66 -2.45
N LYS A 144 14.32 0.41 -3.04
CA LYS A 144 14.90 1.76 -2.95
C LYS A 144 14.84 2.33 -1.54
N ARG A 145 13.71 2.14 -0.83
CA ARG A 145 13.56 2.57 0.56
C ARG A 145 14.52 1.83 1.50
N GLU A 146 14.68 0.53 1.29
CA GLU A 146 15.59 -0.31 2.09
C GLU A 146 17.07 -0.12 1.71
N GLY A 147 17.38 0.73 0.72
CA GLY A 147 18.75 1.02 0.29
C GLY A 147 19.41 -0.12 -0.49
N ILE A 148 18.64 -1.10 -0.95
CA ILE A 148 19.11 -2.29 -1.66
C ILE A 148 19.23 -2.06 -3.17
N TYR A 149 18.42 -1.15 -3.70
CA TYR A 149 18.48 -0.71 -5.09
C TYR A 149 18.62 0.80 -5.14
N ARG A 150 19.71 1.31 -5.75
CA ARG A 150 19.92 2.75 -5.93
C ARG A 150 19.44 3.20 -7.31
N ASP A 151 19.99 2.61 -8.35
CA ASP A 151 19.72 2.93 -9.75
C ASP A 151 20.18 1.79 -10.68
N ARG A 152 20.08 1.99 -12.00
CA ARG A 152 20.44 0.96 -12.99
C ARG A 152 21.94 0.65 -12.99
N THR A 153 22.79 1.60 -12.58
CA THR A 153 24.24 1.42 -12.53
C THR A 153 24.69 0.83 -11.19
N ASN A 154 23.88 0.95 -10.15
CA ASN A 154 24.07 0.41 -8.81
C ASN A 154 22.83 -0.41 -8.39
N PRO A 155 22.60 -1.56 -9.05
CA PRO A 155 21.34 -2.29 -8.91
C PRO A 155 21.25 -3.15 -7.66
N VAL A 156 22.39 -3.49 -7.05
CA VAL A 156 22.46 -4.28 -5.81
C VAL A 156 23.37 -3.53 -4.86
N CYS A 157 22.83 -3.16 -3.71
CA CYS A 157 23.54 -2.45 -2.65
C CYS A 157 23.43 -3.28 -1.38
N MET A 158 24.57 -3.67 -0.81
CA MET A 158 24.58 -4.38 0.47
C MET A 158 24.33 -3.38 1.61
N PRO A 159 23.39 -3.66 2.52
CA PRO A 159 23.21 -2.81 3.69
C PRO A 159 24.47 -2.88 4.54
N SER A 160 25.04 -1.73 4.92
CA SER A 160 26.14 -1.69 5.87
C SER A 160 25.68 -2.34 7.19
N PRO A 161 26.50 -3.20 7.84
CA PRO A 161 26.15 -3.72 9.14
C PRO A 161 25.88 -2.54 10.08
N LYS A 162 24.67 -2.49 10.63
CA LYS A 162 24.34 -1.53 11.68
C LYS A 162 25.18 -1.92 12.89
N GLY A 163 26.22 -1.13 13.17
CA GLY A 163 26.98 -1.20 14.41
C GLY A 163 26.12 -0.82 15.61
#